data_AF-X0UBZ2-F1
#
_entry.id   AF-X0UBZ2-F1
#
_cell.length_a   1.000
_cell.length_b   1.000
_cell.length_c   1.000
_cell.angle_alpha   90.00
_cell.angle_beta   90.00
_cell.angle_gamma   90.00
#
_symmetry.space_group_name_H-M   'P 1'
#
loop_
_entity.id
_entity.type
_entity.pdbx_description
1 polymer ?
#
loop_
_entity_poly.entity_id
_entity_poly.type
_entity_poly.pdbx_seq_one_letter_code
_entity_poly.pdbx_strand_id
1 'polypeptide(L)'
;LEVGQWYLITQLDSNYAWASIQDVGGTRDSLMPEILVERASLANWKNQFEQEDYIIHVDNKSITHRPDMWGHRGFAREIAALLNLPLKPLRDFLAIAEIEPYDYQSPIQSETQSWAFEIEKNSGCTRFAAHYIPHIEYKPSSLWMAHRLARIDARAIDAIVDTTNYVMFDIGQPMHAFDADKLADKTLIARKAHQGELVYTLDNQKIELHKDDIVIANKDKPVALAGIMGDLHSSVTMFTKSILLESACFDATTIRRTSERHKIRTEACAR
;
A
#
# COMPACT_ATOMS: atom_id res chain seq x y z
N LEU A 1 -6.76 32.23 5.57
CA LEU A 1 -5.97 31.33 6.43
C LEU A 1 -6.87 30.89 7.56
N GLU A 2 -7.35 29.65 7.49
CA GLU A 2 -8.04 29.01 8.61
C GLU A 2 -7.03 28.26 9.47
N VAL A 3 -7.19 28.32 10.79
CA VAL A 3 -6.37 27.58 11.74
C VAL A 3 -6.64 26.08 11.54
N GLY A 4 -5.60 25.31 11.19
CA GLY A 4 -5.68 23.86 11.00
C GLY A 4 -5.64 23.36 9.55
N GLN A 5 -5.39 24.24 8.56
CA GLN A 5 -5.25 23.86 7.14
C GLN A 5 -3.80 23.97 6.65
N TRP A 6 -3.41 23.08 5.72
CA TRP A 6 -2.05 22.98 5.15
C TRP A 6 -2.04 23.47 3.69
N TYR A 7 -0.97 24.15 3.28
CA TYR A 7 -0.89 24.80 1.97
C TYR A 7 0.47 24.53 1.30
N LEU A 8 0.47 24.30 -0.02
CA LEU A 8 1.69 24.21 -0.82
C LEU A 8 2.21 25.62 -1.12
N ILE A 9 3.46 25.91 -0.78
CA ILE A 9 4.11 27.19 -1.07
C ILE A 9 5.00 27.02 -2.31
N THR A 10 4.68 27.73 -3.38
CA THR A 10 5.51 27.83 -4.59
C THR A 10 6.29 29.15 -4.57
N GLN A 11 7.51 29.16 -5.09
CA GLN A 11 8.29 30.39 -5.26
C GLN A 11 8.21 30.83 -6.73
N LEU A 12 7.72 32.05 -6.98
CA LEU A 12 7.65 32.69 -8.30
C LEU A 12 8.47 33.98 -8.27
N ASP A 13 9.58 33.96 -9.02
CA ASP A 13 10.54 35.04 -9.29
C ASP A 13 11.22 35.66 -8.05
N SER A 14 10.47 36.06 -7.02
CA SER A 14 10.94 36.50 -5.70
C SER A 14 9.84 36.42 -4.61
N ASN A 15 8.62 36.00 -4.98
CA ASN A 15 7.44 35.96 -4.13
C ASN A 15 7.02 34.51 -3.86
N TYR A 16 6.37 34.29 -2.72
CA TYR A 16 5.73 33.03 -2.39
C TYR A 16 4.26 33.09 -2.82
N ALA A 17 3.82 32.13 -3.63
CA ALA A 17 2.42 31.96 -4.02
C ALA A 17 1.90 30.61 -3.53
N TRP A 18 0.66 30.59 -3.08
CA TRP A 18 -0.01 29.35 -2.69
C TRP A 18 -0.38 28.55 -3.95
N ALA A 19 -0.09 27.25 -3.97
CA ALA A 19 -0.60 26.34 -4.98
C ALA A 19 -1.75 25.50 -4.43
N SER A 20 -2.74 25.30 -5.30
CA SER A 20 -3.93 24.48 -5.12
C SER A 20 -3.78 23.13 -5.85
N ILE A 21 -4.65 22.17 -5.54
CA ILE A 21 -4.72 20.89 -6.27
C ILE A 21 -4.97 21.10 -7.78
N GLN A 22 -5.65 22.18 -8.17
CA GLN A 22 -5.93 22.50 -9.57
C GLN A 22 -4.65 22.84 -10.33
N ASP A 23 -3.64 23.39 -9.66
CA ASP A 23 -2.34 23.71 -10.26
C ASP A 23 -1.53 22.45 -10.62
N VAL A 24 -1.94 21.28 -10.10
CA VAL A 24 -1.40 19.95 -10.44
C VAL A 24 -2.50 19.02 -10.99
N GLY A 25 -3.60 19.59 -11.50
CA GLY A 25 -4.63 18.83 -12.19
C GLY A 25 -5.48 17.86 -11.34
N GLY A 26 -5.50 17.97 -10.01
CA GLY A 26 -6.43 17.21 -9.18
C GLY A 26 -7.75 17.96 -8.96
N THR A 27 -8.78 17.24 -8.53
CA THR A 27 -10.17 17.75 -8.47
C THR A 27 -10.72 17.90 -7.05
N ARG A 28 -9.99 17.43 -6.02
CA ARG A 28 -10.38 17.49 -4.60
C ARG A 28 -9.26 18.08 -3.74
N ASP A 29 -9.57 19.18 -3.05
CA ASP A 29 -8.59 19.98 -2.29
C ASP A 29 -7.91 19.23 -1.12
N SER A 30 -8.46 18.10 -0.65
CA SER A 30 -7.98 17.37 0.54
C SER A 30 -6.99 16.23 0.26
N LEU A 31 -6.48 16.11 -0.96
CA LEU A 31 -5.68 14.93 -1.39
C LEU A 31 -4.17 15.13 -1.41
N MET A 32 -3.65 16.35 -1.20
CA MET A 32 -2.21 16.59 -1.21
C MET A 32 -1.63 16.55 0.21
N PRO A 33 -0.66 15.65 0.49
CA PRO A 33 0.00 15.56 1.78
C PRO A 33 1.06 16.67 1.91
N GLU A 34 1.70 16.71 3.08
CA GLU A 34 2.99 17.36 3.23
C GLU A 34 3.96 16.82 2.15
N ILE A 35 4.74 17.71 1.53
CA ILE A 35 5.69 17.33 0.47
C ILE A 35 7.08 17.78 0.91
N LEU A 36 8.01 16.83 1.01
CA LEU A 36 9.43 17.15 1.18
C LEU A 36 10.03 17.49 -0.18
N VAL A 37 10.35 18.77 -0.39
CA VAL A 37 11.05 19.24 -1.58
C VAL A 37 12.51 19.50 -1.21
N GLU A 38 13.43 18.72 -1.78
CA GLU A 38 14.86 19.05 -1.70
C GLU A 38 15.14 20.34 -2.49
N ARG A 39 15.99 21.23 -1.95
CA ARG A 39 16.23 22.57 -2.53
C ARG A 39 16.70 22.53 -3.99
N ALA A 40 17.42 21.48 -4.40
CA ALA A 40 17.85 21.26 -5.77
C ALA A 40 16.70 20.92 -6.73
N SER A 41 15.59 20.39 -6.21
CA SER A 41 14.39 19.98 -6.96
C SER A 41 13.41 21.12 -7.24
N LEU A 42 13.62 22.31 -6.66
CA LEU A 42 12.80 23.50 -6.92
C LEU A 42 13.06 24.09 -8.32
N ALA A 43 14.28 23.94 -8.85
CA ALA A 43 14.55 24.25 -10.25
C ALA A 43 13.92 23.16 -11.11
N ASN A 44 13.01 23.53 -12.03
CA ASN A 44 12.31 22.62 -12.94
C ASN A 44 11.35 21.60 -12.28
N TRP A 45 10.81 21.88 -11.08
CA TRP A 45 9.83 21.00 -10.43
C TRP A 45 8.64 20.62 -11.34
N LYS A 46 8.21 21.54 -12.22
CA LYS A 46 7.18 21.30 -13.24
C LYS A 46 7.50 20.11 -14.17
N ASN A 47 8.77 19.83 -14.44
CA ASN A 47 9.19 18.70 -15.27
C ASN A 47 9.00 17.35 -14.57
N GLN A 48 8.69 17.33 -13.26
CA GLN A 48 8.32 16.12 -12.53
C GLN A 48 6.87 15.70 -12.75
N PHE A 49 6.08 16.51 -13.47
CA PHE A 49 4.66 16.29 -13.72
C PHE A 49 4.38 16.21 -15.21
N GLU A 50 3.45 15.33 -15.55
CA GLU A 50 2.82 15.30 -16.86
C GLU A 50 2.04 16.61 -17.07
N GLN A 51 2.48 17.44 -18.02
CA GLN A 51 1.86 18.75 -18.30
C GLN A 51 0.47 18.62 -18.95
N GLU A 52 0.26 17.53 -19.68
CA GLU A 52 -1.02 17.16 -20.28
C GLU A 52 -1.29 15.69 -19.95
N ASP A 53 -2.44 15.41 -19.35
CA ASP A 53 -2.83 14.05 -18.96
C ASP A 53 -4.36 13.92 -18.88
N TYR A 54 -4.88 12.73 -19.20
CA TYR A 54 -6.30 12.42 -19.28
C TYR A 54 -6.66 11.30 -18.31
N ILE A 55 -7.67 11.52 -17.47
CA ILE A 55 -8.19 10.50 -16.55
C ILE A 55 -9.40 9.81 -17.16
N ILE A 56 -9.27 8.51 -17.38
CA ILE A 56 -10.33 7.65 -17.92
C ILE A 56 -10.98 6.89 -16.76
N HIS A 57 -12.23 7.23 -16.47
CA HIS A 57 -13.04 6.47 -15.52
C HIS A 57 -13.70 5.28 -16.21
N VAL A 58 -13.37 4.07 -15.76
CA VAL A 58 -13.97 2.83 -16.24
C VAL A 58 -14.94 2.29 -15.19
N ASP A 59 -16.20 2.05 -15.55
CA ASP A 59 -17.17 1.49 -14.62
C ASP A 59 -16.85 0.02 -14.30
N ASN A 60 -16.55 -0.25 -13.03
CA ASN A 60 -16.20 -1.57 -12.51
C ASN A 60 -17.27 -2.63 -12.78
N LYS A 61 -18.55 -2.26 -12.95
CA LYS A 61 -19.64 -3.22 -13.23
C LYS A 61 -19.38 -4.06 -14.48
N SER A 62 -18.66 -3.50 -15.45
CA SER A 62 -18.36 -4.16 -16.72
C SER A 62 -17.15 -5.10 -16.66
N ILE A 63 -16.33 -5.04 -15.60
CA ILE A 63 -15.03 -5.73 -15.53
C ILE A 63 -14.86 -6.60 -14.26
N THR A 64 -15.95 -6.96 -13.59
CA THR A 64 -15.93 -7.84 -12.41
C THR A 64 -15.34 -9.23 -12.66
N HIS A 65 -15.34 -9.69 -13.91
CA HIS A 65 -14.72 -10.93 -14.37
C HIS A 65 -13.27 -10.75 -14.85
N ARG A 66 -12.72 -9.54 -14.74
CA ARG A 66 -11.37 -9.13 -15.19
C ARG A 66 -10.56 -8.54 -14.02
N PRO A 67 -10.28 -9.31 -12.94
CA PRO A 67 -9.47 -8.83 -11.81
C PRO A 67 -8.07 -8.40 -12.26
N ASP A 68 -7.60 -8.97 -13.37
CA ASP A 68 -6.33 -8.64 -14.00
C ASP A 68 -6.23 -7.18 -14.49
N MET A 69 -7.36 -6.47 -14.60
CA MET A 69 -7.47 -5.06 -14.99
C MET A 69 -7.66 -4.11 -13.78
N TRP A 70 -7.59 -4.58 -12.54
CA TRP A 70 -7.76 -3.75 -11.33
C TRP A 70 -6.48 -2.98 -10.91
N GLY A 71 -5.54 -2.84 -11.85
CA GLY A 71 -4.37 -1.97 -11.80
C GLY A 71 -4.00 -1.46 -13.19
N HIS A 72 -3.21 -0.38 -13.26
CA HIS A 72 -2.81 0.29 -14.50
C HIS A 72 -2.11 -0.65 -15.48
N ARG A 73 -1.25 -1.53 -14.97
CA ARG A 73 -0.54 -2.53 -15.76
C ARG A 73 -1.48 -3.50 -16.48
N GLY A 74 -2.61 -3.81 -15.86
CA GLY A 74 -3.68 -4.62 -16.44
C GLY A 74 -4.31 -3.97 -17.66
N PHE A 75 -4.70 -2.70 -17.52
CA PHE A 75 -5.20 -1.90 -18.64
C PHE A 75 -4.14 -1.71 -19.73
N ALA A 76 -2.88 -1.46 -19.37
CA ALA A 76 -1.79 -1.35 -20.33
C ALA A 76 -1.62 -2.64 -21.15
N ARG A 77 -1.77 -3.81 -20.52
CA ARG A 77 -1.77 -5.11 -21.20
C ARG A 77 -2.95 -5.26 -22.16
N GLU A 78 -4.15 -4.88 -21.74
CA GLU A 78 -5.35 -4.94 -22.58
C GLU A 78 -5.22 -4.00 -23.80
N ILE A 79 -4.79 -2.76 -23.60
CA ILE A 79 -4.60 -1.77 -24.67
C ILE A 79 -3.49 -2.23 -25.63
N ALA A 80 -2.39 -2.78 -25.12
CA ALA A 80 -1.33 -3.33 -25.95
C ALA A 80 -1.84 -4.46 -26.86
N ALA A 81 -2.68 -5.35 -26.33
CA ALA A 81 -3.31 -6.41 -27.11
C ALA A 81 -4.28 -5.85 -28.16
N LEU A 82 -5.15 -4.91 -27.79
CA LEU A 82 -6.14 -4.29 -28.68
C LEU A 82 -5.51 -3.52 -29.83
N LEU A 83 -4.42 -2.81 -29.59
CA LEU A 83 -3.73 -1.98 -30.58
C LEU A 83 -2.58 -2.71 -31.28
N ASN A 84 -2.33 -3.98 -30.96
CA ASN A 84 -1.20 -4.76 -31.44
C ASN A 84 0.16 -4.06 -31.20
N LEU A 85 0.34 -3.53 -29.99
CA LEU A 85 1.56 -2.85 -29.54
C LEU A 85 2.35 -3.75 -28.56
N PRO A 86 3.69 -3.61 -28.50
CA PRO A 86 4.47 -4.32 -27.51
C PRO A 86 4.21 -3.78 -26.10
N LEU A 87 3.88 -4.66 -25.15
CA LEU A 87 3.86 -4.31 -23.73
C LEU A 87 5.31 -4.25 -23.20
N LYS A 88 5.77 -3.05 -22.82
CA LYS A 88 7.12 -2.87 -22.24
C LYS A 88 7.29 -3.74 -20.98
N PRO A 89 8.34 -4.57 -20.86
CA PRO A 89 8.57 -5.44 -19.70
C PRO A 89 8.52 -4.69 -18.37
N LEU A 90 7.90 -5.27 -17.33
CA LEU A 90 7.79 -4.63 -16.01
C LEU A 90 9.16 -4.37 -15.39
N ARG A 91 10.10 -5.32 -15.55
CA ARG A 91 11.48 -5.22 -15.04
C ARG A 91 12.23 -3.97 -15.53
N ASP A 92 11.85 -3.40 -16.67
CA ASP A 92 12.51 -2.23 -17.23
C ASP A 92 12.17 -0.96 -16.42
N PHE A 93 11.16 -1.03 -15.55
CA PHE A 93 10.72 0.07 -14.67
C PHE A 93 11.09 -0.15 -13.20
N LEU A 94 11.70 -1.29 -12.86
CA LEU A 94 12.04 -1.62 -11.49
C LEU A 94 13.55 -1.47 -11.26
N ALA A 95 13.92 -0.84 -10.14
CA ALA A 95 15.29 -0.93 -9.65
C ALA A 95 15.53 -2.35 -9.16
N ILE A 96 16.65 -2.95 -9.58
CA ILE A 96 17.08 -4.25 -9.07
C ILE A 96 17.84 -3.99 -7.77
N ALA A 97 17.22 -4.37 -6.66
CA ALA A 97 17.90 -4.46 -5.37
C ALA A 97 18.30 -5.92 -5.13
N GLU A 98 19.56 -6.15 -4.78
CA GLU A 98 19.98 -7.46 -4.28
C GLU A 98 19.37 -7.63 -2.88
N ILE A 99 18.51 -8.63 -2.73
CA ILE A 99 17.89 -9.00 -1.47
C ILE A 99 18.48 -10.33 -1.05
N GLU A 100 19.05 -10.39 0.15
CA GLU A 100 19.45 -11.65 0.78
C GLU A 100 18.19 -12.52 0.98
N PRO A 101 18.09 -13.68 0.32
CA PRO A 101 16.89 -14.50 0.40
C PRO A 101 16.79 -15.15 1.78
N TYR A 102 15.68 -14.91 2.47
CA TYR A 102 15.28 -15.68 3.64
C TYR A 102 14.19 -16.67 3.24
N ASP A 103 14.60 -17.88 2.90
CA ASP A 103 13.73 -19.02 2.63
C ASP A 103 13.37 -19.70 3.97
N TYR A 104 12.16 -20.25 4.10
CA TYR A 104 11.76 -21.18 5.17
C TYR A 104 12.72 -22.38 5.35
N GLN A 105 13.45 -22.76 4.29
CA GLN A 105 14.48 -23.80 4.28
C GLN A 105 15.88 -23.27 4.59
N SER A 106 16.04 -21.94 4.68
CA SER A 106 17.31 -21.33 5.08
C SER A 106 17.48 -21.59 6.58
N PRO A 107 18.53 -22.30 7.02
CA PRO A 107 18.78 -22.48 8.43
C PRO A 107 18.90 -21.10 9.07
N ILE A 108 18.22 -20.91 10.20
CA ILE A 108 18.31 -19.72 11.05
C ILE A 108 19.79 -19.50 11.41
N GLN A 109 20.52 -18.76 10.58
CA GLN A 109 21.97 -18.54 10.72
C GLN A 109 22.38 -17.11 10.37
N SER A 110 21.44 -16.15 10.41
CA SER A 110 21.84 -14.76 10.59
C SER A 110 21.89 -14.45 12.09
N GLU A 111 23.07 -14.06 12.58
CA GLU A 111 23.26 -13.51 13.94
C GLU A 111 22.45 -12.21 14.15
N THR A 112 21.97 -11.59 13.05
CA THR A 112 21.15 -10.39 13.05
C THR A 112 19.69 -10.76 12.74
N GLN A 113 18.97 -11.18 13.79
CA GLN A 113 17.50 -11.14 13.86
C GLN A 113 16.73 -11.98 12.81
N SER A 114 16.50 -13.25 13.11
CA SER A 114 15.64 -14.13 12.28
C SER A 114 14.15 -13.84 12.48
N TRP A 115 13.45 -13.67 11.37
CA TRP A 115 11.98 -13.66 11.31
C TRP A 115 11.48 -15.02 10.88
N ALA A 116 10.47 -15.55 11.55
CA ALA A 116 9.79 -16.75 11.12
C ALA A 116 8.45 -16.37 10.46
N PHE A 117 8.15 -17.04 9.36
CA PHE A 117 6.85 -16.91 8.72
C PHE A 117 6.18 -18.28 8.82
N GLU A 118 4.85 -18.33 8.84
CA GLU A 118 4.12 -19.59 8.68
C GLU A 118 2.84 -19.36 7.88
N ILE A 119 2.47 -20.32 7.04
CA ILE A 119 1.15 -20.40 6.43
C ILE A 119 0.48 -21.66 6.95
N GLU A 120 -0.54 -21.50 7.79
CA GLU A 120 -1.27 -22.65 8.30
C GLU A 120 -2.04 -23.34 7.17
N LYS A 121 -2.14 -24.67 7.26
CA LYS A 121 -2.90 -25.48 6.32
C LYS A 121 -4.36 -25.03 6.30
N ASN A 122 -4.92 -24.82 5.10
CA ASN A 122 -6.29 -24.35 4.89
C ASN A 122 -6.60 -22.95 5.47
N SER A 123 -5.59 -22.14 5.77
CA SER A 123 -5.77 -20.74 6.18
C SER A 123 -6.55 -19.92 5.15
N GLY A 124 -6.41 -20.27 3.86
CA GLY A 124 -6.85 -19.46 2.74
C GLY A 124 -5.78 -18.48 2.26
N CYS A 125 -4.56 -18.54 2.79
CA CYS A 125 -3.38 -17.92 2.22
C CYS A 125 -2.62 -18.95 1.38
N THR A 126 -2.33 -18.64 0.12
CA THR A 126 -1.60 -19.53 -0.80
C THR A 126 -0.12 -19.18 -0.90
N ARG A 127 0.21 -17.91 -0.67
CA ARG A 127 1.58 -17.41 -0.67
C ARG A 127 1.67 -16.21 0.25
N PHE A 128 2.75 -16.16 1.01
CA PHE A 128 3.11 -15.05 1.88
C PHE A 128 4.58 -14.76 1.69
N ALA A 129 4.90 -13.52 1.33
CA ALA A 129 6.26 -13.02 1.24
C ALA A 129 6.37 -11.79 2.14
N ALA A 130 7.50 -11.69 2.83
CA ALA A 130 7.79 -10.52 3.64
C ALA A 130 9.25 -10.10 3.49
N HIS A 131 9.50 -8.81 3.61
CA HIS A 131 10.84 -8.25 3.56
C HIS A 131 11.07 -7.33 4.75
N TYR A 132 12.09 -7.62 5.55
CA TYR A 132 12.48 -6.79 6.69
C TYR A 132 13.40 -5.67 6.21
N ILE A 133 13.01 -4.43 6.51
CA ILE A 133 13.76 -3.23 6.15
C ILE A 133 14.12 -2.49 7.44
N PRO A 134 15.39 -2.56 7.90
CA PRO A 134 15.85 -1.81 9.06
C PRO A 134 16.17 -0.36 8.70
N HIS A 135 16.32 0.48 9.73
CA HIS A 135 16.85 1.86 9.62
C HIS A 135 16.06 2.76 8.67
N ILE A 136 14.73 2.64 8.72
CA ILE A 136 13.85 3.57 8.02
C ILE A 136 13.64 4.84 8.84
N GLU A 137 13.26 5.90 8.14
CA GLU A 137 12.83 7.16 8.74
C GLU A 137 11.48 7.54 8.15
N TYR A 138 10.61 8.12 8.97
CA TYR A 138 9.37 8.71 8.47
C TYR A 138 9.69 9.82 7.47
N LYS A 139 9.06 9.74 6.31
CA LYS A 139 9.11 10.79 5.28
C LYS A 139 7.72 10.99 4.69
N PRO A 140 7.36 12.23 4.35
CA PRO A 140 6.20 12.45 3.50
C PRO A 140 6.40 11.77 2.14
N SER A 141 5.29 11.51 1.43
CA SER A 141 5.36 10.93 0.09
C SER A 141 6.13 11.82 -0.88
N SER A 142 6.77 11.17 -1.85
CA SER A 142 7.38 11.88 -2.96
C SER A 142 6.30 12.61 -3.76
N LEU A 143 6.67 13.78 -4.29
CA LEU A 143 5.74 14.67 -4.97
C LEU A 143 5.08 14.01 -6.20
N TRP A 144 5.87 13.28 -7.01
CA TRP A 144 5.38 12.59 -8.19
C TRP A 144 4.40 11.45 -7.85
N MET A 145 4.63 10.74 -6.74
CA MET A 145 3.78 9.63 -6.31
C MET A 145 2.48 10.15 -5.73
N ALA A 146 2.56 11.17 -4.86
CA ALA A 146 1.39 11.84 -4.29
C ALA A 146 0.51 12.43 -5.39
N HIS A 147 1.11 13.07 -6.41
CA HIS A 147 0.40 13.57 -7.58
C HIS A 147 -0.37 12.47 -8.31
N ARG A 148 0.28 11.35 -8.64
CA ARG A 148 -0.37 10.23 -9.35
C ARG A 148 -1.49 9.59 -8.54
N LEU A 149 -1.32 9.44 -7.23
CA LEU A 149 -2.36 8.93 -6.34
C LEU A 149 -3.56 9.90 -6.29
N ALA A 150 -3.32 11.21 -6.17
CA ALA A 150 -4.39 12.21 -6.14
C ALA A 150 -5.21 12.22 -7.44
N ARG A 151 -4.59 11.95 -8.59
CA ARG A 151 -5.25 11.87 -9.91
C ARG A 151 -6.26 10.73 -10.04
N ILE A 152 -6.14 9.70 -9.19
CA ILE A 152 -7.09 8.57 -9.11
C ILE A 152 -7.95 8.63 -7.85
N ASP A 153 -8.15 9.83 -7.29
CA ASP A 153 -8.90 10.08 -6.05
C ASP A 153 -8.33 9.34 -4.81
N ALA A 154 -7.09 8.86 -4.85
CA ALA A 154 -6.42 8.28 -3.70
C ALA A 154 -5.71 9.36 -2.88
N ARG A 155 -6.00 9.42 -1.58
CA ARG A 155 -5.35 10.35 -0.66
C ARG A 155 -3.95 9.84 -0.33
N ALA A 156 -2.94 10.65 -0.61
CA ALA A 156 -1.59 10.38 -0.16
C ALA A 156 -1.42 10.72 1.33
N ILE A 157 -0.63 9.90 2.04
CA ILE A 157 -0.49 9.87 3.50
C ILE A 157 0.97 10.06 3.88
N ASP A 158 1.82 9.07 3.59
CA ASP A 158 3.25 9.07 3.88
C ASP A 158 3.98 8.15 2.89
N ALA A 159 5.31 8.24 2.83
CA ALA A 159 6.09 7.50 1.84
C ALA A 159 5.88 5.97 1.88
N ILE A 160 5.62 5.38 3.04
CA ILE A 160 5.50 3.93 3.19
C ILE A 160 4.11 3.48 2.73
N VAL A 161 3.07 4.10 3.26
CA VAL A 161 1.67 3.80 2.91
C VAL A 161 1.39 4.12 1.44
N ASP A 162 1.96 5.20 0.93
CA ASP A 162 1.76 5.60 -0.46
C ASP A 162 2.53 4.70 -1.42
N THR A 163 3.68 4.17 -1.02
CA THR A 163 4.40 3.16 -1.83
C THR A 163 3.57 1.88 -1.97
N THR A 164 2.97 1.38 -0.89
CA THR A 164 2.12 0.17 -0.97
C THR A 164 0.85 0.42 -1.78
N ASN A 165 0.21 1.58 -1.61
CA ASN A 165 -0.93 1.99 -2.44
C ASN A 165 -0.54 2.14 -3.91
N TYR A 166 0.60 2.76 -4.20
CA TYR A 166 1.07 2.95 -5.57
C TYR A 166 1.29 1.61 -6.27
N VAL A 167 1.96 0.65 -5.62
CA VAL A 167 2.14 -0.71 -6.16
C VAL A 167 0.80 -1.41 -6.37
N MET A 168 -0.14 -1.28 -5.44
CA MET A 168 -1.48 -1.82 -5.58
C MET A 168 -2.22 -1.24 -6.80
N PHE A 169 -2.21 0.08 -6.99
CA PHE A 169 -2.87 0.70 -8.13
C PHE A 169 -2.13 0.48 -9.45
N ASP A 170 -0.81 0.35 -9.45
CA ASP A 170 -0.04 0.11 -10.66
C ASP A 170 -0.17 -1.34 -11.15
N ILE A 171 0.23 -2.31 -10.33
CA ILE A 171 0.32 -3.72 -10.75
C ILE A 171 -0.77 -4.62 -10.18
N GLY A 172 -1.69 -4.09 -9.37
CA GLY A 172 -2.82 -4.85 -8.81
C GLY A 172 -2.45 -5.74 -7.62
N GLN A 173 -1.33 -5.49 -6.95
CA GLN A 173 -0.89 -6.26 -5.78
C GLN A 173 -1.06 -5.42 -4.50
N PRO A 174 -2.08 -5.68 -3.68
CA PRO A 174 -2.15 -5.13 -2.33
C PRO A 174 -0.93 -5.55 -1.51
N MET A 175 -0.38 -4.59 -0.78
CA MET A 175 0.77 -4.79 0.11
C MET A 175 0.48 -4.12 1.46
N HIS A 176 1.16 -4.58 2.50
CA HIS A 176 1.04 -4.00 3.83
C HIS A 176 2.42 -3.78 4.45
N ALA A 177 2.52 -2.83 5.38
CA ALA A 177 3.74 -2.60 6.14
C ALA A 177 3.42 -2.66 7.62
N PHE A 178 4.07 -3.58 8.34
CA PHE A 178 4.01 -3.67 9.79
C PHE A 178 5.19 -2.91 10.40
N ASP A 179 4.96 -2.24 11.52
CA ASP A 179 6.06 -1.78 12.39
C ASP A 179 6.73 -3.01 13.02
N ALA A 180 7.96 -3.28 12.60
CA ALA A 180 8.67 -4.50 13.01
C ALA A 180 9.01 -4.50 14.51
N ASP A 181 9.15 -3.33 15.14
CA ASP A 181 9.44 -3.22 16.57
C ASP A 181 8.20 -3.57 17.43
N LYS A 182 7.00 -3.55 16.83
CA LYS A 182 5.74 -3.92 17.50
C LYS A 182 5.41 -5.41 17.42
N LEU A 183 6.18 -6.20 16.66
CA LEU A 183 5.99 -7.63 16.48
C LEU A 183 6.98 -8.42 17.35
N ALA A 184 6.74 -8.43 18.65
CA ALA A 184 7.67 -8.94 19.66
C ALA A 184 8.17 -10.37 19.41
N ASP A 185 7.30 -11.26 18.95
CA ASP A 185 7.64 -12.68 18.74
C ASP A 185 8.39 -12.95 17.42
N LYS A 186 8.64 -11.91 16.60
CA LYS A 186 9.32 -12.00 15.29
C LYS A 186 8.79 -13.12 14.38
N THR A 187 7.49 -13.37 14.48
CA THR A 187 6.75 -14.38 13.73
C THR A 187 5.58 -13.73 13.01
N LEU A 188 5.27 -14.15 11.79
CA LEU A 188 3.97 -13.85 11.17
C LEU A 188 3.34 -15.13 10.63
N ILE A 189 2.13 -15.41 11.09
CA ILE A 189 1.38 -16.63 10.80
C ILE A 189 0.12 -16.24 10.05
N ALA A 190 -0.03 -16.72 8.82
CA ALA A 190 -1.27 -16.61 8.08
C ALA A 190 -2.18 -17.78 8.48
N ARG A 191 -3.27 -17.49 9.20
CA ARG A 191 -4.19 -18.50 9.75
C ARG A 191 -5.65 -18.06 9.70
N LYS A 192 -6.55 -18.98 10.07
CA LYS A 192 -7.93 -18.63 10.37
C LYS A 192 -8.02 -17.90 11.70
N ALA A 193 -8.95 -16.95 11.80
CA ALA A 193 -9.27 -16.31 13.06
C ALA A 193 -9.89 -17.32 14.03
N HIS A 194 -9.71 -17.09 15.33
CA HIS A 194 -10.55 -17.74 16.33
C HIS A 194 -11.89 -17.02 16.42
N GLN A 195 -12.96 -17.75 16.78
CA GLN A 195 -14.28 -17.13 16.93
C GLN A 195 -14.26 -16.09 18.06
N GLY A 196 -14.67 -14.85 17.75
CA GLY A 196 -14.67 -13.74 18.71
C GLY A 196 -13.28 -13.14 18.95
N GLU A 197 -12.27 -13.54 18.19
CA GLU A 197 -10.96 -12.90 18.19
C GLU A 197 -11.08 -11.43 17.78
N LEU A 198 -10.18 -10.56 18.27
CA LEU A 198 -10.35 -9.12 18.16
C LEU A 198 -9.27 -8.50 17.28
N VAL A 199 -9.69 -7.62 16.37
CA VAL A 199 -8.79 -6.72 15.64
C VAL A 199 -9.30 -5.29 15.78
N TYR A 200 -8.37 -4.32 15.81
CA TYR A 200 -8.65 -2.90 15.94
C TYR A 200 -8.40 -2.20 14.60
N THR A 201 -9.41 -1.50 14.09
CA THR A 201 -9.25 -0.63 12.93
C THR A 201 -8.29 0.51 13.25
N LEU A 202 -7.74 1.13 12.20
CA LEU A 202 -6.92 2.34 12.32
C LEU A 202 -7.67 3.51 12.98
N ASP A 203 -9.00 3.52 12.90
CA ASP A 203 -9.88 4.46 13.60
C ASP A 203 -10.27 4.01 15.02
N ASN A 204 -9.53 3.05 15.58
CA ASN A 204 -9.70 2.50 16.93
C ASN A 204 -11.07 1.83 17.17
N GLN A 205 -11.72 1.34 16.11
CA GLN A 205 -12.92 0.53 16.23
C GLN A 205 -12.56 -0.93 16.45
N LYS A 206 -13.28 -1.58 17.34
CA LYS A 206 -13.08 -2.99 17.67
C LYS A 206 -13.96 -3.88 16.80
N ILE A 207 -13.37 -4.88 16.17
CA ILE A 207 -14.07 -5.87 15.34
C ILE A 207 -13.93 -7.24 15.98
N GLU A 208 -15.06 -7.92 16.16
CA GLU A 208 -15.11 -9.34 16.56
C GLU A 208 -15.08 -10.22 15.31
N LEU A 209 -14.03 -11.01 15.19
CA LEU A 209 -13.76 -11.87 14.04
C LEU A 209 -14.60 -13.15 14.08
N HIS A 210 -14.96 -13.61 12.90
CA HIS A 210 -15.56 -14.90 12.67
C HIS A 210 -14.49 -15.92 12.34
N LYS A 211 -14.67 -17.19 12.73
CA LYS A 211 -13.70 -18.27 12.49
C LYS A 211 -13.29 -18.51 11.02
N ASP A 212 -14.07 -17.99 10.07
CA ASP A 212 -13.79 -18.12 8.63
C ASP A 212 -12.88 -17.01 8.12
N ASP A 213 -12.70 -15.93 8.90
CA ASP A 213 -11.81 -14.83 8.57
C ASP A 213 -10.35 -15.29 8.52
N ILE A 214 -9.57 -14.64 7.67
CA ILE A 214 -8.13 -14.86 7.57
C ILE A 214 -7.45 -13.72 8.31
N VAL A 215 -6.50 -14.05 9.17
CA VAL A 215 -5.68 -13.07 9.88
C VAL A 215 -4.20 -13.34 9.59
N ILE A 216 -3.44 -12.26 9.63
CA ILE A 216 -2.00 -12.36 9.88
C ILE A 216 -1.82 -12.16 11.38
N ALA A 217 -1.13 -13.08 12.04
CA ALA A 217 -0.92 -13.07 13.48
C ALA A 217 0.56 -13.04 13.85
N ASN A 218 0.92 -12.25 14.86
CA ASN A 218 2.18 -12.39 15.57
C ASN A 218 1.94 -13.33 16.74
N LYS A 219 2.42 -14.58 16.61
CA LYS A 219 2.06 -15.70 17.49
C LYS A 219 0.53 -15.87 17.59
N ASP A 220 -0.04 -15.67 18.78
CA ASP A 220 -1.46 -15.90 19.05
C ASP A 220 -2.32 -14.66 18.80
N LYS A 221 -1.72 -13.50 18.51
CA LYS A 221 -2.44 -12.22 18.39
C LYS A 221 -2.57 -11.79 16.93
N PRO A 222 -3.77 -11.44 16.46
CA PRO A 222 -3.94 -10.92 15.11
C PRO A 222 -3.32 -9.53 15.03
N VAL A 223 -2.61 -9.28 13.94
CA VAL A 223 -1.98 -7.98 13.61
C VAL A 223 -2.51 -7.42 12.28
N ALA A 224 -3.31 -8.20 11.55
CA ALA A 224 -4.10 -7.69 10.44
C ALA A 224 -5.30 -8.60 10.19
N LEU A 225 -6.39 -8.00 9.72
CA LEU A 225 -7.42 -8.70 8.98
C LEU A 225 -6.91 -8.85 7.54
N ALA A 226 -6.44 -10.05 7.22
CA ALA A 226 -5.61 -10.32 6.04
C ALA A 226 -6.29 -9.84 4.75
N GLY A 227 -5.55 -9.13 3.90
CA GLY A 227 -6.03 -8.60 2.63
C GLY A 227 -7.10 -7.51 2.71
N ILE A 228 -7.48 -7.07 3.91
CA ILE A 228 -8.54 -6.07 4.11
C ILE A 228 -7.99 -4.85 4.84
N MET A 229 -7.40 -5.03 6.02
CA MET A 229 -7.01 -3.93 6.89
C MET A 229 -5.98 -4.37 7.95
N GLY A 230 -4.96 -3.54 8.18
CA GLY A 230 -4.00 -3.73 9.26
C GLY A 230 -4.56 -3.38 10.64
N ASP A 231 -4.00 -3.98 11.69
CA ASP A 231 -4.34 -3.63 13.07
C ASP A 231 -3.63 -2.34 13.51
N LEU A 232 -4.33 -1.51 14.29
CA LEU A 232 -3.80 -0.27 14.86
C LEU A 232 -2.51 -0.48 15.67
N HIS A 233 -2.38 -1.60 16.38
CA HIS A 233 -1.26 -1.86 17.27
C HIS A 233 -0.01 -2.33 16.53
N SER A 234 -0.12 -2.75 15.28
CA SER A 234 1.03 -3.10 14.43
C SER A 234 1.27 -2.10 13.29
N SER A 235 0.46 -1.05 13.19
CA SER A 235 0.57 -0.06 12.13
C SER A 235 1.87 0.74 12.23
N VAL A 236 2.39 1.14 11.08
CA VAL A 236 3.49 2.12 10.99
C VAL A 236 3.05 3.48 11.55
N THR A 237 4.02 4.23 12.06
CA THR A 237 3.84 5.57 12.63
C THR A 237 5.05 6.44 12.30
N MET A 238 4.98 7.74 12.62
CA MET A 238 6.13 8.63 12.46
C MET A 238 7.37 8.26 13.30
N PHE A 239 7.21 7.35 14.27
CA PHE A 239 8.29 6.88 15.14
C PHE A 239 8.87 5.53 14.72
N THR A 240 8.29 4.88 13.70
CA THR A 240 8.72 3.55 13.24
C THR A 240 10.13 3.63 12.64
N LYS A 241 11.00 2.71 13.06
CA LYS A 241 12.41 2.65 12.64
C LYS A 241 12.76 1.44 11.80
N SER A 242 11.90 0.43 11.82
CA SER A 242 12.04 -0.79 11.04
C SER A 242 10.66 -1.27 10.61
N ILE A 243 10.56 -1.85 9.42
CA ILE A 243 9.29 -2.39 8.91
C ILE A 243 9.44 -3.82 8.39
N LEU A 244 8.32 -4.53 8.41
CA LEU A 244 8.12 -5.71 7.58
C LEU A 244 7.13 -5.38 6.48
N LEU A 245 7.59 -5.46 5.23
CA LEU A 245 6.77 -5.27 4.05
C LEU A 245 6.17 -6.61 3.61
N GLU A 246 4.85 -6.73 3.64
CA GLU A 246 4.07 -7.91 3.25
C GLU A 246 3.61 -7.83 1.78
N SER A 247 3.71 -8.96 1.09
CA SER A 247 2.99 -9.26 -0.15
C SER A 247 2.46 -10.69 -0.11
N ALA A 248 1.13 -10.86 -0.23
CA ALA A 248 0.48 -12.15 -0.03
C ALA A 248 -0.67 -12.39 -1.03
N CYS A 249 -1.08 -13.65 -1.14
CA CYS A 249 -2.19 -14.09 -1.98
C CYS A 249 -3.22 -14.85 -1.13
N PHE A 250 -4.40 -14.27 -0.97
CA PHE A 250 -5.50 -14.80 -0.17
C PHE A 250 -6.66 -15.28 -1.04
N ASP A 251 -7.46 -16.21 -0.51
CA ASP A 251 -8.66 -16.71 -1.17
C ASP A 251 -9.69 -15.60 -1.34
N ALA A 252 -9.92 -15.19 -2.59
CA ALA A 252 -10.79 -14.06 -2.94
C ALA A 252 -12.23 -14.23 -2.44
N THR A 253 -12.75 -15.46 -2.39
CA THR A 253 -14.11 -15.73 -1.88
C THR A 253 -14.20 -15.44 -0.39
N THR A 254 -13.18 -15.85 0.37
CA THR A 254 -13.08 -15.59 1.81
C THR A 254 -12.94 -14.10 2.08
N ILE A 255 -12.02 -13.42 1.39
CA ILE A 255 -11.80 -11.96 1.54
C ILE A 255 -13.10 -11.19 1.29
N ARG A 256 -13.82 -11.51 0.20
CA ARG A 256 -15.10 -10.88 -0.11
C ARG A 256 -16.14 -11.09 1.01
N ARG A 257 -16.30 -12.33 1.47
CA ARG A 257 -17.26 -12.66 2.55
C ARG A 257 -16.90 -11.95 3.85
N THR A 258 -15.61 -11.83 4.17
CA THR A 258 -15.13 -11.12 5.35
C THR A 258 -15.36 -9.62 5.26
N SER A 259 -15.08 -9.01 4.10
CA SER A 259 -15.39 -7.60 3.83
C SER A 259 -16.89 -7.31 3.99
N GLU A 260 -17.76 -8.14 3.42
CA GLU A 260 -19.23 -8.00 3.52
C GLU A 260 -19.71 -8.20 4.97
N ARG A 261 -19.19 -9.21 5.68
CA ARG A 261 -19.54 -9.53 7.07
C ARG A 261 -19.27 -8.37 8.02
N HIS A 262 -18.08 -7.78 7.92
CA HIS A 262 -17.64 -6.69 8.81
C HIS A 262 -18.01 -5.31 8.30
N LYS A 263 -18.60 -5.22 7.08
CA LYS A 263 -18.94 -3.96 6.41
C LYS A 263 -17.73 -3.05 6.19
N ILE A 264 -16.58 -3.66 5.93
CA ILE A 264 -15.31 -2.96 5.70
C ILE A 264 -14.95 -3.16 4.24
N ARG A 265 -14.95 -2.07 3.48
CA ARG A 265 -14.55 -2.09 2.07
C ARG A 265 -13.37 -1.16 1.88
N THR A 266 -12.21 -1.75 1.63
CA THR A 266 -10.98 -1.04 1.31
C THR A 266 -10.64 -1.25 -0.17
N GLU A 267 -9.74 -0.42 -0.70
CA GLU A 267 -9.23 -0.65 -2.05
C GLU A 267 -8.52 -2.02 -2.13
N ALA A 268 -7.77 -2.40 -1.09
CA ALA A 268 -7.07 -3.68 -1.00
C ALA A 268 -8.00 -4.89 -1.18
N CYS A 269 -9.12 -4.95 -0.44
CA CYS A 269 -10.01 -6.12 -0.48
C CYS A 269 -10.81 -6.25 -1.79
N ALA A 270 -10.79 -5.22 -2.63
CA ALA A 270 -11.46 -5.23 -3.91
C ALA A 270 -10.58 -5.77 -5.05
N ARG A 271 -9.27 -5.92 -4.83
CA ARG A 271 -8.30 -6.47 -5.78
C ARG A 271 -8.13 -7.97 -5.58
#